data_AF-A0A7S4PN10-F1
#
_entry.id   AF-A0A7S4PN10-F1
#
_cell.length_a   1.000
_cell.length_b   1.000
_cell.length_c   1.000
_cell.angle_alpha   90.00
_cell.angle_beta   90.00
_cell.angle_gamma   90.00
#
_symmetry.space_group_name_H-M   'P 1'
#
loop_
_entity.id
_entity.type
_entity.pdbx_description
1 polymer ?
#
loop_
_entity_poly.entity_id
_entity_poly.type
_entity_poly.pdbx_seq_one_letter_code
_entity_poly.pdbx_strand_id
1 'polypeptide(L)'
;GLKNDPVASVIGDDTKRYTTEGVDAESSIAMEYLTGLAANSSTSYWVMSGWVYDFTNEILNSINPPLVNTMASIKPEEEVSLDYKQKTDVELQKLGVMGITMLTQSGDEGTYPNPPQCTKMSPNYPCTSIYITTVGGTSIIPSDNDAPLGDDAPRVCKERSYNCNCTTATEEQAMSAVNSNFIVATGGGFSDYAEQPDYQQAAVQAYLDSDVKKPSSDTYNSANRAFPDVSAVGSWAFYINFYNSYKTAGTDVSTAVWGGIVTLLNNEQLNNDKNALGFINPLLYQMQQEQPDAFNDITVGENYIDGCRDLGFVCTTGWDPLTGLGTPNFDVISDYVKKL
;
A
#
# COMPACT_ATOMS: atom_id res chain seq x y z
N GLY A 1 18.89 4.25 22.59
CA GLY A 1 17.91 4.98 21.76
C GLY A 1 16.85 3.97 21.39
N LEU A 2 15.55 4.23 21.49
CA LEU A 2 14.81 5.49 21.55
C LEU A 2 14.31 5.77 22.99
N LYS A 3 14.25 7.04 23.40
CA LYS A 3 13.90 7.42 24.79
C LYS A 3 12.39 7.64 25.01
N ASN A 4 11.61 7.60 23.93
CA ASN A 4 10.15 7.66 23.91
C ASN A 4 9.67 6.44 23.12
N ASP A 5 8.70 5.70 23.66
CA ASP A 5 7.99 4.67 22.90
C ASP A 5 7.25 5.37 21.75
N PRO A 6 7.51 5.03 20.48
CA PRO A 6 6.77 5.61 19.35
C PRO A 6 5.30 5.18 19.33
N VAL A 7 4.92 4.18 20.14
CA VAL A 7 3.54 3.76 20.36
C VAL A 7 2.95 4.52 21.53
N ALA A 8 2.01 5.42 21.25
CA ALA A 8 1.30 6.19 22.27
C ALA A 8 0.30 5.34 23.06
N SER A 9 -0.28 4.32 22.43
CA SER A 9 -1.24 3.40 23.05
C SER A 9 -1.27 2.04 22.38
N VAL A 10 -1.54 1.00 23.17
CA VAL A 10 -1.90 -0.34 22.68
C VAL A 10 -3.36 -0.61 23.00
N ILE A 11 -4.13 -1.01 21.99
CA ILE A 11 -5.55 -1.34 22.10
C ILE A 11 -5.70 -2.85 21.91
N GLY A 12 -6.34 -3.53 22.86
CA GLY A 12 -6.51 -4.98 22.86
C GLY A 12 -5.53 -5.73 23.78
N ASP A 13 -5.48 -7.06 23.62
CA ASP A 13 -4.65 -7.94 24.46
C ASP A 13 -3.20 -7.99 23.96
N ASP A 14 -2.32 -7.24 24.62
CA ASP A 14 -0.89 -7.15 24.30
C ASP A 14 -0.03 -8.27 24.94
N THR A 15 -0.63 -9.24 25.65
CA THR A 15 0.13 -10.26 26.39
C THR A 15 0.98 -11.17 25.51
N LYS A 16 0.72 -11.17 24.20
CA LYS A 16 1.45 -11.96 23.19
C LYS A 16 2.46 -11.14 22.37
N ARG A 17 2.60 -9.83 22.58
CA ARG A 17 3.55 -9.01 21.81
C ARG A 17 5.00 -9.32 22.14
N TYR A 18 5.26 -9.77 23.37
CA TYR A 18 6.60 -10.11 23.87
C TYR A 18 6.66 -11.58 24.32
N THR A 19 6.33 -12.52 23.43
CA THR A 19 6.57 -13.94 23.72
C THR A 19 8.05 -14.28 23.56
N THR A 20 8.49 -15.38 24.20
CA THR A 20 9.82 -15.95 24.01
C THR A 20 10.08 -16.49 22.60
N GLU A 21 9.07 -16.47 21.73
CA GLU A 21 9.12 -17.01 20.36
C GLU A 21 9.28 -15.93 19.28
N GLY A 22 8.96 -14.66 19.57
CA GLY A 22 8.77 -13.70 18.49
C GLY A 22 8.06 -12.40 18.91
N VAL A 23 8.49 -11.24 18.38
CA VAL A 23 7.63 -10.10 18.06
C VAL A 23 7.30 -10.32 16.60
N ASP A 24 6.02 -10.24 16.26
CA ASP A 24 5.53 -10.41 14.90
C ASP A 24 6.27 -9.47 13.93
N ALA A 25 6.74 -10.00 12.80
CA ALA A 25 7.61 -9.25 11.89
C ALA A 25 6.82 -8.17 11.16
N GLU A 26 5.65 -8.52 10.64
CA GLU A 26 4.71 -7.67 9.93
C GLU A 26 4.27 -6.49 10.80
N SER A 27 3.93 -6.76 12.06
CA SER A 27 3.61 -5.72 13.04
C SER A 27 4.80 -4.80 13.34
N SER A 28 6.03 -5.33 13.36
CA SER A 28 7.24 -4.50 13.57
C SER A 28 7.50 -3.59 12.39
N ILE A 29 7.42 -4.14 11.17
CA ILE A 29 7.56 -3.41 9.91
C ILE A 29 6.57 -2.26 9.84
N ALA A 30 5.27 -2.54 10.06
CA ALA A 30 4.23 -1.53 9.99
C ALA A 30 4.51 -0.35 10.94
N MET A 31 4.87 -0.65 12.18
CA MET A 31 5.16 0.37 13.18
C MET A 31 6.42 1.17 12.86
N GLU A 32 7.51 0.52 12.45
CA GLU A 32 8.78 1.19 12.13
C GLU A 32 8.66 2.12 10.93
N TYR A 33 7.96 1.73 9.86
CA TYR A 33 7.80 2.58 8.67
C TYR A 33 6.80 3.71 8.91
N LEU A 34 5.65 3.41 9.54
CA LEU A 34 4.65 4.42 9.85
C LEU A 34 5.23 5.51 10.76
N THR A 35 5.90 5.11 11.84
CA THR A 35 6.51 6.05 12.80
C THR A 35 7.85 6.59 12.32
N GLY A 36 8.52 5.94 11.37
CA GLY A 36 9.71 6.49 10.72
C GLY A 36 9.39 7.72 9.88
N LEU A 37 8.25 7.71 9.17
CA LEU A 37 7.78 8.83 8.37
C LEU A 37 7.02 9.87 9.21
N ALA A 38 6.10 9.42 10.06
CA ALA A 38 5.27 10.28 10.91
C ALA A 38 5.75 10.26 12.38
N ALA A 39 7.04 10.50 12.62
CA ALA A 39 7.67 10.30 13.94
C ALA A 39 7.06 11.07 15.11
N ASN A 40 6.34 12.15 14.84
CA ASN A 40 5.71 12.98 15.87
C ASN A 40 4.18 12.80 15.94
N SER A 41 3.59 11.85 15.19
CA SER A 41 2.18 11.53 15.32
C SER A 41 1.93 10.63 16.53
N SER A 42 0.76 10.77 17.16
CA SER A 42 0.31 9.81 18.16
C SER A 42 -0.11 8.52 17.44
N THR A 43 0.67 7.46 17.60
CA THR A 43 0.44 6.19 16.92
C THR A 43 -0.06 5.13 17.89
N SER A 44 -1.17 4.49 17.56
CA SER A 44 -1.76 3.39 18.32
C SER A 44 -1.51 2.05 17.64
N TYR A 45 -1.20 1.01 18.41
CA TYR A 45 -1.07 -0.37 17.94
C TYR A 45 -2.29 -1.19 18.38
N TRP A 46 -2.93 -1.90 17.44
CA TRP A 46 -4.19 -2.60 17.67
C TRP A 46 -4.01 -4.10 17.56
N VAL A 47 -4.29 -4.82 18.65
CA VAL A 47 -4.23 -6.29 18.71
C VAL A 47 -5.65 -6.84 18.75
N MET A 48 -6.01 -7.58 17.70
CA MET A 48 -7.39 -8.01 17.46
C MET A 48 -7.44 -9.49 17.10
N SER A 49 -8.52 -10.17 17.50
CA SER A 49 -8.83 -11.53 17.03
C SER A 49 -9.73 -11.55 15.82
N GLY A 50 -10.45 -10.46 15.54
CA GLY A 50 -11.30 -10.27 14.38
C GLY A 50 -10.53 -9.84 13.14
N TRP A 51 -11.23 -9.71 12.02
CA TRP A 51 -10.66 -9.26 10.74
C TRP A 51 -11.22 -7.88 10.34
N VAL A 52 -11.30 -7.55 9.05
CA VAL A 52 -11.61 -6.19 8.57
C VAL A 52 -12.92 -5.64 9.13
N TYR A 53 -14.00 -6.43 9.11
CA TYR A 53 -15.29 -6.01 9.66
C TYR A 53 -15.19 -5.66 11.15
N ASP A 54 -14.52 -6.51 11.94
CA ASP A 54 -14.39 -6.27 13.38
C ASP A 54 -13.49 -5.06 13.65
N PHE A 55 -12.42 -4.90 12.87
CA PHE A 55 -11.53 -3.74 12.96
C PHE A 55 -12.26 -2.43 12.68
N THR A 56 -13.03 -2.37 11.59
CA THR A 56 -13.84 -1.20 11.25
C THR A 56 -14.88 -0.88 12.34
N ASN A 57 -15.54 -1.90 12.91
CA ASN A 57 -16.47 -1.71 14.02
C ASN A 57 -15.79 -1.19 15.29
N GLU A 58 -14.60 -1.69 15.63
CA GLU A 58 -13.87 -1.21 16.81
C GLU A 58 -13.46 0.26 16.67
N ILE A 59 -13.01 0.66 15.46
CA ILE A 59 -12.72 2.07 15.16
C ILE A 59 -13.99 2.93 15.30
N LEU A 60 -15.12 2.49 14.73
CA LEU A 60 -16.38 3.23 14.81
C LEU A 60 -16.90 3.40 16.25
N ASN A 61 -16.60 2.44 17.13
CA ASN A 61 -17.00 2.48 18.53
C ASN A 61 -15.97 3.17 19.45
N SER A 62 -14.83 3.60 18.89
CA SER A 62 -13.78 4.24 19.66
C SER A 62 -14.07 5.71 19.93
N ILE A 63 -13.68 6.18 21.13
CA ILE A 63 -13.72 7.60 21.48
C ILE A 63 -12.44 8.24 20.91
N ASN A 64 -12.59 9.12 19.91
CA ASN A 64 -11.51 9.75 19.15
C ASN A 64 -10.60 8.73 18.42
N PRO A 65 -11.14 8.01 17.42
CA PRO A 65 -10.35 7.06 16.64
C PRO A 65 -9.19 7.73 15.89
N PRO A 66 -8.10 6.98 15.59
CA PRO A 66 -7.07 7.46 14.67
C PRO A 66 -7.68 7.84 13.32
N LEU A 67 -7.24 8.98 12.77
CA LEU A 67 -7.71 9.49 11.48
C LEU A 67 -7.14 8.71 10.28
N VAL A 68 -6.09 7.92 10.49
CA VAL A 68 -5.43 7.11 9.48
C VAL A 68 -5.18 5.73 10.07
N ASN A 69 -5.63 4.68 9.38
CA ASN A 69 -5.47 3.31 9.82
C ASN A 69 -4.97 2.45 8.65
N THR A 70 -3.90 1.70 8.91
CA THR A 70 -3.29 0.77 7.95
C THR A 70 -3.54 -0.66 8.41
N MET A 71 -3.82 -1.56 7.47
CA MET A 71 -3.91 -3.00 7.75
C MET A 71 -3.17 -3.83 6.72
N ALA A 72 -2.48 -4.87 7.20
CA ALA A 72 -1.70 -5.81 6.40
C ALA A 72 -2.26 -7.24 6.55
N SER A 73 -3.53 -7.42 6.16
CA SER A 73 -4.18 -8.74 6.22
C SER A 73 -5.21 -8.87 5.11
N ILE A 74 -4.95 -9.79 4.18
CA ILE A 74 -5.75 -9.99 2.97
C ILE A 74 -6.11 -11.48 2.81
N LYS A 75 -7.17 -11.76 2.07
CA LYS A 75 -7.59 -13.12 1.69
C LYS A 75 -8.16 -13.13 0.28
N PRO A 76 -8.14 -14.26 -0.45
CA PRO A 76 -8.82 -14.35 -1.74
C PRO A 76 -10.27 -13.87 -1.65
N GLU A 77 -10.69 -12.98 -2.54
CA GLU A 77 -12.00 -12.34 -2.51
C GLU A 77 -13.13 -13.38 -2.60
N GLU A 78 -12.89 -14.48 -3.32
CA GLU A 78 -13.83 -15.60 -3.47
C GLU A 78 -14.05 -16.41 -2.18
N GLU A 79 -13.09 -16.37 -1.23
CA GLU A 79 -13.23 -17.01 0.08
C GLU A 79 -14.03 -16.15 1.07
N VAL A 80 -14.21 -14.85 0.76
CA VAL A 80 -14.97 -13.92 1.59
C VAL A 80 -16.42 -13.88 1.13
N SER A 81 -17.35 -14.15 2.04
CA SER A 81 -18.78 -14.16 1.72
C SER A 81 -19.26 -12.78 1.27
N LEU A 82 -20.23 -12.76 0.35
CA LEU A 82 -20.84 -11.53 -0.15
C LEU A 82 -21.42 -10.66 0.98
N ASP A 83 -22.11 -11.28 1.95
CA ASP A 83 -22.69 -10.58 3.10
C ASP A 83 -21.61 -9.92 3.98
N TYR A 84 -20.46 -10.58 4.18
CA TYR A 84 -19.35 -9.99 4.93
C TYR A 84 -18.74 -8.79 4.20
N LYS A 85 -18.52 -8.90 2.89
CA LYS A 85 -17.99 -7.80 2.06
C LYS A 85 -18.93 -6.60 2.09
N GLN A 86 -20.23 -6.81 1.85
CA GLN A 86 -21.24 -5.74 1.88
C GLN A 86 -21.33 -5.04 3.23
N LYS A 87 -21.30 -5.79 4.33
CA LYS A 87 -21.32 -5.21 5.69
C LYS A 87 -20.05 -4.41 5.96
N THR A 88 -18.88 -4.98 5.64
CA THR A 88 -17.60 -4.30 5.81
C THR A 88 -17.53 -3.02 4.99
N ASP A 89 -18.00 -3.05 3.74
CA ASP A 89 -18.04 -1.88 2.85
C ASP A 89 -18.95 -0.77 3.39
N VAL A 90 -20.05 -1.12 4.10
CA VAL A 90 -20.89 -0.13 4.81
C VAL A 90 -20.12 0.50 5.98
N GLU A 91 -19.33 -0.27 6.73
CA GLU A 91 -18.52 0.27 7.82
C GLU A 91 -17.37 1.15 7.29
N LEU A 92 -16.73 0.76 6.19
CA LEU A 92 -15.72 1.58 5.50
C LEU A 92 -16.30 2.92 5.01
N GLN A 93 -17.53 2.92 4.46
CA GLN A 93 -18.23 4.16 4.10
C GLN A 93 -18.45 5.07 5.30
N LYS A 94 -18.89 4.52 6.44
CA LYS A 94 -19.09 5.30 7.68
C LYS A 94 -17.78 5.93 8.15
N LEU A 95 -16.69 5.18 8.14
CA LEU A 95 -15.36 5.68 8.48
C LEU A 95 -14.92 6.81 7.52
N GLY A 96 -15.14 6.62 6.21
CA GLY A 96 -14.85 7.63 5.20
C GLY A 96 -15.56 8.96 5.45
N VAL A 97 -16.86 8.94 5.75
CA VAL A 97 -17.62 10.17 6.07
C VAL A 97 -17.28 10.77 7.43
N MET A 98 -16.68 10.00 8.34
CA MET A 98 -16.13 10.48 9.61
C MET A 98 -14.75 11.15 9.44
N GLY A 99 -14.21 11.22 8.22
CA GLY A 99 -12.88 11.78 7.98
C GLY A 99 -11.75 10.81 8.32
N ILE A 100 -12.04 9.51 8.41
CA ILE A 100 -11.04 8.47 8.70
C ILE A 100 -10.61 7.79 7.41
N THR A 101 -9.30 7.74 7.17
CA THR A 101 -8.69 7.04 6.05
C THR A 101 -8.37 5.59 6.44
N MET A 102 -8.79 4.65 5.59
CA MET A 102 -8.44 3.23 5.69
C MET A 102 -7.53 2.85 4.51
N LEU A 103 -6.39 2.23 4.81
CA LEU A 103 -5.45 1.73 3.82
C LEU A 103 -5.19 0.24 3.99
N THR A 104 -5.09 -0.47 2.88
CA THR A 104 -4.72 -1.89 2.84
C THR A 104 -3.67 -2.16 1.78
N GLN A 105 -2.87 -3.18 2.01
CA GLN A 105 -1.95 -3.72 1.02
C GLN A 105 -2.69 -4.38 -0.16
N SER A 106 -2.08 -4.38 -1.33
CA SER A 106 -2.63 -5.05 -2.52
C SER A 106 -2.32 -6.56 -2.57
N GLY A 107 -1.25 -7.01 -1.91
CA GLY A 107 -0.78 -8.39 -1.88
C GLY A 107 0.62 -8.56 -2.46
N ASP A 108 1.23 -9.72 -2.23
CA ASP A 108 2.63 -9.99 -2.54
C ASP A 108 2.80 -11.13 -3.55
N GLU A 109 1.70 -11.66 -4.05
CA GLU A 109 1.66 -12.81 -4.96
C GLU A 109 1.22 -12.42 -6.38
N GLY A 110 1.37 -11.14 -6.75
CA GLY A 110 0.97 -10.63 -8.04
C GLY A 110 -0.54 -10.69 -8.26
N THR A 111 -0.97 -11.31 -9.35
CA THR A 111 -2.41 -11.55 -9.58
C THR A 111 -2.98 -12.75 -8.80
N TYR A 112 -2.18 -13.36 -7.90
CA TYR A 112 -2.49 -14.58 -7.15
C TYR A 112 -3.11 -15.67 -8.07
N PRO A 113 -2.38 -16.14 -9.11
CA PRO A 113 -2.91 -17.17 -9.98
C PRO A 113 -3.04 -18.50 -9.23
N ASN A 114 -3.74 -19.47 -9.81
CA ASN A 114 -3.90 -20.81 -9.25
C ASN A 114 -2.90 -21.83 -9.86
N PRO A 115 -1.60 -21.82 -9.48
CA PRO A 115 -0.64 -22.76 -10.04
C PRO A 115 -0.93 -24.21 -9.58
N PRO A 116 -0.66 -25.21 -10.44
CA PRO A 116 -0.10 -25.11 -11.78
C PRO A 116 -1.13 -24.88 -12.89
N GLN A 117 -2.42 -24.73 -12.57
CA GLN A 117 -3.49 -24.63 -13.56
C GLN A 117 -3.44 -23.32 -14.33
N CYS A 118 -3.12 -22.21 -13.64
CA CYS A 118 -2.99 -20.87 -14.22
C CYS A 118 -4.17 -20.50 -15.14
N THR A 119 -5.40 -20.75 -14.68
CA THR A 119 -6.62 -20.53 -15.47
C THR A 119 -7.35 -19.26 -15.11
N LYS A 120 -7.16 -18.75 -13.89
CA LYS A 120 -7.88 -17.58 -13.39
C LYS A 120 -7.01 -16.81 -12.38
N MET A 121 -7.15 -15.49 -12.36
CA MET A 121 -6.64 -14.63 -11.31
C MET A 121 -7.56 -14.69 -10.09
N SER A 122 -7.00 -14.48 -8.90
CA SER A 122 -7.78 -14.45 -7.66
C SER A 122 -7.49 -13.15 -6.91
N PRO A 123 -8.28 -12.09 -7.15
CA PRO A 123 -8.05 -10.83 -6.46
C PRO A 123 -8.30 -11.02 -4.94
N ASN A 124 -7.65 -10.20 -4.12
CA ASN A 124 -7.77 -10.28 -2.66
C ASN A 124 -8.82 -9.29 -2.11
N TYR A 125 -9.28 -9.53 -0.89
CA TYR A 125 -10.11 -8.61 -0.09
C TYR A 125 -9.34 -8.28 1.21
N PRO A 126 -9.38 -7.03 1.73
CA PRO A 126 -10.25 -5.92 1.35
C PRO A 126 -9.76 -5.04 0.20
N CYS A 127 -8.62 -5.33 -0.44
CA CYS A 127 -8.10 -4.46 -1.51
C CYS A 127 -9.06 -4.25 -2.69
N THR A 128 -9.99 -5.17 -2.91
CA THR A 128 -11.06 -5.05 -3.91
C THR A 128 -12.24 -4.15 -3.50
N SER A 129 -12.37 -3.76 -2.23
CA SER A 129 -13.40 -2.81 -1.79
C SER A 129 -13.19 -1.44 -2.45
N ILE A 130 -14.27 -0.80 -2.89
CA ILE A 130 -14.23 0.55 -3.48
C ILE A 130 -14.13 1.67 -2.42
N TYR A 131 -14.14 1.33 -1.13
CA TYR A 131 -14.14 2.29 -0.01
C TYR A 131 -12.87 2.25 0.83
N ILE A 132 -11.82 1.59 0.32
CA ILE A 132 -10.51 1.52 0.95
C ILE A 132 -9.43 1.89 -0.07
N THR A 133 -8.40 2.59 0.39
CA THR A 133 -7.24 2.89 -0.46
C THR A 133 -6.32 1.69 -0.47
N THR A 134 -6.10 1.12 -1.64
CA THR A 134 -5.23 -0.03 -1.83
C THR A 134 -3.87 0.39 -2.32
N VAL A 135 -2.82 -0.13 -1.66
CA VAL A 135 -1.44 0.27 -1.89
C VAL A 135 -0.64 -0.90 -2.47
N GLY A 136 -0.14 -0.72 -3.68
CA GLY A 136 0.82 -1.62 -4.33
C GLY A 136 2.26 -1.32 -3.96
N GLY A 137 3.17 -2.16 -4.45
CA GLY A 137 4.59 -2.11 -4.16
C GLY A 137 5.43 -1.79 -5.39
N THR A 138 6.46 -0.97 -5.19
CA THR A 138 7.50 -0.67 -6.18
C THR A 138 8.88 -1.03 -5.65
N SER A 139 9.84 -1.08 -6.57
CA SER A 139 11.25 -1.31 -6.28
C SER A 139 12.10 -0.20 -6.88
N ILE A 140 13.02 0.32 -6.07
CA ILE A 140 14.11 1.14 -6.55
C ILE A 140 15.20 0.21 -7.09
N ILE A 141 15.54 0.34 -8.37
CA ILE A 141 16.44 -0.57 -9.09
C ILE A 141 17.76 0.15 -9.42
N PRO A 142 18.93 -0.37 -8.98
CA PRO A 142 20.23 0.15 -9.38
C PRO A 142 20.39 0.20 -10.89
N SER A 143 20.91 1.33 -11.38
CA SER A 143 21.17 1.58 -12.80
C SER A 143 22.60 2.05 -13.04
N ASP A 144 23.06 1.96 -14.29
CA ASP A 144 24.37 2.51 -14.67
C ASP A 144 24.44 4.05 -14.57
N ASN A 145 23.28 4.71 -14.38
CA ASN A 145 23.15 6.18 -14.28
C ASN A 145 23.06 6.69 -12.83
N ASP A 146 23.21 5.81 -11.84
CA ASP A 146 23.06 6.16 -10.44
C ASP A 146 24.04 7.28 -10.02
N ALA A 147 23.51 8.34 -9.41
CA ALA A 147 24.32 9.45 -8.95
C ALA A 147 25.23 9.01 -7.78
N PRO A 148 26.38 9.65 -7.52
CA PRO A 148 27.07 9.45 -6.25
C PRO A 148 26.19 9.91 -5.08
N LEU A 149 26.36 9.30 -3.90
CA LEU A 149 25.66 9.75 -2.69
C LEU A 149 25.96 11.23 -2.45
N GLY A 150 24.91 12.03 -2.28
CA GLY A 150 25.02 13.46 -2.00
C GLY A 150 25.61 13.75 -0.62
N ASP A 151 26.06 15.00 -0.44
CA ASP A 151 26.59 15.52 0.84
C ASP A 151 25.52 15.57 1.95
N ASP A 152 24.25 15.38 1.62
CA ASP A 152 23.08 15.31 2.50
C ASP A 152 22.64 13.88 2.82
N ALA A 153 23.24 12.85 2.19
CA ALA A 153 22.85 11.47 2.42
C ALA A 153 22.87 11.09 3.91
N PRO A 154 21.94 10.24 4.39
CA PRO A 154 21.86 9.84 5.79
C PRO A 154 23.20 9.31 6.31
N ARG A 155 23.51 9.55 7.59
CA ARG A 155 24.79 9.15 8.21
C ARG A 155 25.09 7.65 8.03
N VAL A 156 24.05 6.81 8.07
CA VAL A 156 24.15 5.37 7.82
C VAL A 156 24.67 5.02 6.40
N CYS A 157 24.41 5.89 5.42
CA CYS A 157 24.87 5.75 4.04
C CYS A 157 26.32 6.22 3.83
N LYS A 158 26.84 7.06 4.73
CA LYS A 158 28.19 7.62 4.64
C LYS A 158 29.22 6.83 5.46
N GLU A 159 28.80 6.20 6.55
CA GLU A 159 29.71 5.49 7.44
C GLU A 159 29.93 4.03 7.01
N ARG A 160 31.16 3.73 6.54
CA ARG A 160 31.60 2.38 6.14
C ARG A 160 31.39 1.31 7.22
N SER A 161 31.32 1.70 8.49
CA SER A 161 31.15 0.78 9.64
C SER A 161 29.82 0.03 9.62
N TYR A 162 28.80 0.53 8.92
CA TYR A 162 27.47 -0.11 8.87
C TYR A 162 27.34 -1.16 7.76
N ASN A 163 28.33 -1.27 6.85
CA ASN A 163 28.26 -2.14 5.67
C ASN A 163 26.93 -2.04 4.89
N CYS A 164 26.35 -0.85 4.87
CA CYS A 164 25.12 -0.52 4.15
C CYS A 164 25.48 0.13 2.82
N ASN A 165 25.10 -0.49 1.71
CA ASN A 165 25.11 0.15 0.40
C ASN A 165 23.76 0.84 0.22
N CYS A 166 23.67 2.11 0.61
CA CYS A 166 22.48 2.89 0.26
C CYS A 166 22.40 3.07 -1.24
N THR A 167 21.20 2.88 -1.79
CA THR A 167 20.97 3.07 -3.21
C THR A 167 20.94 4.56 -3.54
N THR A 168 21.54 4.92 -4.68
CA THR A 168 21.39 6.23 -5.34
C THR A 168 20.62 6.11 -6.64
N ALA A 169 19.98 4.96 -6.82
CA ALA A 169 19.15 4.69 -7.95
C ALA A 169 17.97 5.63 -8.01
N THR A 170 17.69 6.03 -9.25
CA THR A 170 16.58 6.92 -9.59
C THR A 170 15.51 6.19 -10.39
N GLU A 171 15.79 4.96 -10.82
CA GLU A 171 14.83 4.13 -11.53
C GLU A 171 13.94 3.38 -10.53
N GLU A 172 12.64 3.56 -10.71
CA GLU A 172 11.60 2.88 -9.95
C GLU A 172 10.76 2.03 -10.91
N GLN A 173 10.48 0.79 -10.51
CA GLN A 173 9.74 -0.20 -11.29
C GLN A 173 8.73 -0.92 -10.41
N ALA A 174 7.75 -1.59 -11.00
CA ALA A 174 6.84 -2.44 -10.23
C ALA A 174 7.63 -3.48 -9.41
N MET A 175 7.22 -3.69 -8.16
CA MET A 175 7.86 -4.68 -7.31
C MET A 175 7.58 -6.08 -7.85
N SER A 176 8.59 -6.70 -8.44
CA SER A 176 8.57 -8.10 -8.86
C SER A 176 9.95 -8.70 -8.68
N ALA A 177 10.06 -9.68 -7.79
CA ALA A 177 11.26 -10.47 -7.60
C ALA A 177 10.87 -11.94 -7.52
N VAL A 178 11.20 -12.67 -8.59
CA VAL A 178 10.97 -14.10 -8.67
C VAL A 178 12.31 -14.81 -8.71
N ASN A 179 12.67 -15.47 -7.61
CA ASN A 179 13.80 -16.39 -7.57
C ASN A 179 13.38 -17.70 -6.89
N SER A 180 14.24 -18.71 -6.95
CA SER A 180 13.93 -20.07 -6.45
C SER A 180 13.58 -20.15 -4.95
N ASN A 181 13.82 -19.08 -4.18
CA ASN A 181 13.64 -19.04 -2.72
C ASN A 181 12.70 -17.92 -2.25
N PHE A 182 12.32 -16.98 -3.10
CA PHE A 182 11.53 -15.80 -2.76
C PHE A 182 10.74 -15.34 -3.99
N ILE A 183 9.42 -15.36 -3.87
CA ILE A 183 8.48 -14.88 -4.90
C ILE A 183 7.72 -13.73 -4.25
N VAL A 184 8.00 -12.51 -4.71
CA VAL A 184 7.19 -11.33 -4.39
C VAL A 184 6.82 -10.65 -5.70
N ALA A 185 5.56 -10.33 -5.88
CA ALA A 185 5.07 -9.49 -6.96
C ALA A 185 3.94 -8.60 -6.43
N THR A 186 3.95 -7.32 -6.76
CA THR A 186 2.92 -6.38 -6.31
C THR A 186 1.54 -6.87 -6.71
N GLY A 187 0.66 -6.97 -5.72
CA GLY A 187 -0.74 -7.33 -5.91
C GLY A 187 -1.43 -6.31 -6.80
N GLY A 188 -2.27 -6.79 -7.71
CA GLY A 188 -2.99 -5.91 -8.61
C GLY A 188 -3.86 -6.69 -9.60
N GLY A 189 -4.91 -6.04 -10.07
CA GLY A 189 -5.88 -6.66 -10.97
C GLY A 189 -7.26 -6.05 -10.83
N PHE A 190 -8.27 -6.89 -10.97
CA PHE A 190 -9.67 -6.49 -10.97
C PHE A 190 -10.46 -7.39 -10.03
N SER A 191 -11.38 -6.80 -9.27
CA SER A 191 -12.33 -7.52 -8.41
C SER A 191 -13.23 -8.43 -9.23
N ASP A 192 -13.60 -9.57 -8.66
CA ASP A 192 -14.65 -10.46 -9.16
C ASP A 192 -16.06 -10.00 -8.75
N TYR A 193 -16.18 -9.09 -7.79
CA TYR A 193 -17.45 -8.70 -7.17
C TYR A 193 -17.79 -7.21 -7.28
N ALA A 194 -16.88 -6.32 -6.93
CA ALA A 194 -17.15 -4.89 -6.80
C ALA A 194 -17.20 -4.22 -8.18
N GLU A 195 -18.33 -3.55 -8.47
CA GLU A 195 -18.46 -2.73 -9.68
C GLU A 195 -17.44 -1.60 -9.69
N GLN A 196 -17.02 -1.19 -10.88
CA GLN A 196 -16.06 -0.11 -11.04
C GLN A 196 -16.64 1.23 -10.55
N PRO A 197 -16.01 1.91 -9.57
CA PRO A 197 -16.49 3.20 -9.08
C PRO A 197 -16.19 4.32 -10.09
N ASP A 198 -17.04 5.36 -10.09
CA ASP A 198 -16.94 6.48 -11.04
C ASP A 198 -15.57 7.17 -11.04
N TYR A 199 -14.95 7.29 -9.87
CA TYR A 199 -13.68 8.02 -9.72
C TYR A 199 -12.52 7.39 -10.52
N GLN A 200 -12.58 6.09 -10.86
CA GLN A 200 -11.49 5.40 -11.56
C GLN A 200 -11.81 5.03 -13.02
N GLN A 201 -13.04 5.27 -13.50
CA GLN A 201 -13.46 4.85 -14.84
C GLN A 201 -12.53 5.35 -15.95
N ALA A 202 -12.18 6.64 -15.92
CA ALA A 202 -11.31 7.24 -16.92
C ALA A 202 -9.89 6.62 -16.91
N ALA A 203 -9.34 6.40 -15.72
CA ALA A 203 -8.00 5.83 -15.53
C ALA A 203 -7.93 4.37 -15.99
N VAL A 204 -8.94 3.56 -15.60
CA VAL A 204 -9.00 2.15 -16.00
C VAL A 204 -9.28 2.02 -17.50
N GLN A 205 -10.15 2.84 -18.07
CA GLN A 205 -10.41 2.84 -19.51
C GLN A 205 -9.15 3.16 -20.31
N ALA A 206 -8.35 4.15 -19.86
CA ALA A 206 -7.07 4.47 -20.49
C ALA A 206 -6.09 3.28 -20.46
N TYR A 207 -6.04 2.52 -19.36
CA TYR A 207 -5.25 1.28 -19.29
C TYR A 207 -5.78 0.23 -20.27
N LEU A 208 -7.09 0.00 -20.32
CA LEU A 208 -7.71 -1.00 -21.21
C LEU A 208 -7.50 -0.67 -22.69
N ASP A 209 -7.44 0.62 -23.04
CA ASP A 209 -7.21 1.10 -24.42
C ASP A 209 -5.73 1.18 -24.82
N SER A 210 -4.80 1.00 -23.88
CA SER A 210 -3.36 1.05 -24.15
C SER A 210 -2.86 -0.12 -25.01
N ASP A 211 -1.65 0.01 -25.56
CA ASP A 211 -1.00 -1.03 -26.38
C ASP A 211 -0.23 -2.10 -25.58
N VAL A 212 -0.16 -1.99 -24.24
CA VAL A 212 0.59 -2.98 -23.44
C VAL A 212 -0.07 -4.35 -23.47
N LYS A 213 0.75 -5.41 -23.33
CA LYS A 213 0.26 -6.79 -23.23
C LYS A 213 -0.67 -6.89 -22.02
N LYS A 214 -1.88 -7.40 -22.25
CA LYS A 214 -2.87 -7.71 -21.22
C LYS A 214 -3.07 -9.22 -21.14
N PRO A 215 -3.46 -9.76 -19.97
CA PRO A 215 -3.99 -11.10 -19.87
C PRO A 215 -5.19 -11.30 -20.80
N SER A 216 -5.52 -12.55 -21.06
CA SER A 216 -6.74 -12.89 -21.79
C SER A 216 -7.97 -12.38 -21.04
N SER A 217 -8.96 -11.87 -21.77
CA SER A 217 -10.15 -11.23 -21.17
C SER A 217 -11.05 -12.17 -20.38
N ASP A 218 -10.85 -13.48 -20.50
CA ASP A 218 -11.57 -14.51 -19.73
C ASP A 218 -10.92 -14.80 -18.36
N THR A 219 -9.77 -14.20 -18.05
CA THR A 219 -9.04 -14.46 -16.81
C THR A 219 -9.29 -13.43 -15.71
N TYR A 220 -9.96 -12.32 -16.03
CA TYR A 220 -10.29 -11.22 -15.11
C TYR A 220 -11.55 -10.46 -15.56
N ASN A 221 -12.20 -9.73 -14.65
CA ASN A 221 -13.37 -8.92 -14.97
C ASN A 221 -12.99 -7.44 -15.16
N SER A 222 -12.78 -7.02 -16.41
CA SER A 222 -12.37 -5.65 -16.75
C SER A 222 -13.41 -4.56 -16.42
N ALA A 223 -14.67 -4.92 -16.16
CA ALA A 223 -15.73 -3.98 -15.83
C ALA A 223 -15.81 -3.64 -14.33
N ASN A 224 -15.02 -4.31 -13.50
CA ASN A 224 -15.08 -4.19 -12.04
C ASN A 224 -14.01 -3.23 -11.48
N ARG A 225 -14.03 -3.04 -10.15
CA ARG A 225 -13.01 -2.32 -9.40
C ARG A 225 -11.64 -2.90 -9.72
N ALA A 226 -10.82 -2.12 -10.41
CA ALA A 226 -9.42 -2.38 -10.65
C ALA A 226 -8.54 -1.77 -9.55
N PHE A 227 -7.44 -2.41 -9.16
CA PHE A 227 -6.55 -2.06 -8.05
C PHE A 227 -5.08 -2.40 -8.38
N PRO A 228 -4.08 -1.83 -7.68
CA PRO A 228 -4.17 -0.89 -6.55
C PRO A 228 -4.60 0.53 -6.96
N ASP A 229 -4.81 1.39 -5.97
CA ASP A 229 -5.10 2.81 -6.21
C ASP A 229 -3.80 3.61 -6.34
N VAL A 230 -2.81 3.32 -5.50
CA VAL A 230 -1.49 3.97 -5.46
C VAL A 230 -0.42 2.94 -5.15
N SER A 231 0.85 3.31 -5.22
CA SER A 231 1.95 2.46 -4.78
C SER A 231 3.01 3.22 -4.00
N ALA A 232 3.88 2.51 -3.31
CA ALA A 232 5.10 3.07 -2.73
C ALA A 232 6.19 1.99 -2.70
N VAL A 233 7.43 2.41 -2.41
CA VAL A 233 8.56 1.49 -2.29
C VAL A 233 8.25 0.42 -1.25
N GLY A 234 8.19 -0.82 -1.70
CA GLY A 234 7.90 -2.00 -0.87
C GLY A 234 9.05 -2.98 -0.79
N SER A 235 10.12 -2.82 -1.57
CA SER A 235 11.26 -3.73 -1.61
C SER A 235 12.53 -3.16 -0.97
N TRP A 236 13.47 -4.06 -0.66
CA TRP A 236 14.75 -3.73 0.00
C TRP A 236 14.58 -3.00 1.34
N ALA A 237 13.42 -3.15 1.96
CA ALA A 237 13.06 -2.55 3.22
C ALA A 237 13.88 -3.17 4.36
N PHE A 238 14.32 -2.34 5.29
CA PHE A 238 14.94 -2.78 6.54
C PHE A 238 14.00 -2.56 7.72
N TYR A 239 14.04 -3.48 8.68
CA TYR A 239 13.36 -3.35 9.96
C TYR A 239 14.19 -3.99 11.08
N ILE A 240 13.95 -3.60 12.31
CA ILE A 240 14.65 -4.07 13.51
C ILE A 240 13.72 -4.95 14.33
N ASN A 241 14.03 -6.25 14.40
CA ASN A 241 13.31 -7.19 15.25
C ASN A 241 14.29 -7.91 16.19
N PHE A 242 13.94 -8.06 17.46
CA PHE A 242 14.83 -8.60 18.52
C PHE A 242 16.29 -8.13 18.44
N TYR A 243 16.51 -6.82 18.36
CA TYR A 243 17.84 -6.23 18.30
C TYR A 243 18.67 -6.61 17.06
N ASN A 244 18.09 -7.28 16.07
CA ASN A 244 18.71 -7.62 14.79
C ASN A 244 18.05 -6.81 13.66
N SER A 245 18.85 -6.48 12.65
CA SER A 245 18.34 -5.88 11.41
C SER A 245 18.03 -6.95 10.38
N TYR A 246 16.85 -6.86 9.77
CA TYR A 246 16.40 -7.76 8.72
C TYR A 246 16.10 -6.97 7.45
N LYS A 247 16.16 -7.67 6.31
CA LYS A 247 15.67 -7.16 5.02
C LYS A 247 14.35 -7.84 4.70
N THR A 248 13.40 -7.09 4.17
CA THR A 248 12.10 -7.60 3.73
C THR A 248 11.69 -6.95 2.42
N ALA A 249 10.64 -7.50 1.81
CA ALA A 249 9.89 -6.87 0.74
C ALA A 249 8.43 -7.26 0.88
N GLY A 250 7.52 -6.34 0.58
CA GLY A 250 6.09 -6.58 0.68
C GLY A 250 5.28 -5.29 0.54
N THR A 251 4.01 -5.46 0.22
CA THR A 251 3.04 -4.37 0.09
C THR A 251 2.54 -3.86 1.44
N ASP A 252 2.85 -4.58 2.52
CA ASP A 252 2.71 -4.13 3.91
C ASP A 252 3.60 -2.91 4.19
N VAL A 253 4.86 -2.94 3.72
CA VAL A 253 5.82 -1.84 3.82
C VAL A 253 5.27 -0.60 3.12
N SER A 254 4.86 -0.74 1.85
CA SER A 254 4.34 0.37 1.06
C SER A 254 3.05 0.93 1.65
N THR A 255 2.20 0.09 2.25
CA THR A 255 0.99 0.52 2.96
C THR A 255 1.32 1.37 4.18
N ALA A 256 2.32 0.97 4.97
CA ALA A 256 2.79 1.76 6.12
C ALA A 256 3.38 3.11 5.68
N VAL A 257 4.10 3.13 4.55
CA VAL A 257 4.60 4.38 3.94
C VAL A 257 3.47 5.34 3.61
N TRP A 258 2.43 4.87 2.91
CA TRP A 258 1.26 5.68 2.61
C TRP A 258 0.48 6.10 3.87
N GLY A 259 0.39 5.25 4.89
CA GLY A 259 -0.17 5.63 6.19
C GLY A 259 0.55 6.81 6.82
N GLY A 260 1.89 6.84 6.75
CA GLY A 260 2.70 7.96 7.22
C GLY A 260 2.44 9.23 6.40
N ILE A 261 2.37 9.10 5.07
CA ILE A 261 2.11 10.22 4.16
C ILE A 261 0.74 10.85 4.42
N VAL A 262 -0.33 10.05 4.50
CA VAL A 262 -1.68 10.57 4.79
C VAL A 262 -1.72 11.21 6.17
N THR A 263 -0.98 10.68 7.15
CA THR A 263 -0.87 11.29 8.48
C THR A 263 -0.24 12.69 8.40
N LEU A 264 0.84 12.85 7.62
CA LEU A 264 1.47 14.16 7.40
C LEU A 264 0.54 15.12 6.64
N LEU A 265 -0.18 14.65 5.62
CA LEU A 265 -1.16 15.46 4.89
C LEU A 265 -2.32 15.90 5.77
N ASN A 266 -2.83 15.02 6.63
CA ASN A 266 -3.84 15.38 7.63
C ASN A 266 -3.29 16.40 8.64
N ASN A 267 -2.03 16.28 9.06
CA ASN A 267 -1.40 17.29 9.90
C ASN A 267 -1.33 18.67 9.20
N GLU A 268 -1.00 18.72 7.90
CA GLU A 268 -1.07 19.96 7.13
C GLU A 268 -2.49 20.54 7.08
N GLN A 269 -3.50 19.72 6.80
CA GLN A 269 -4.91 20.16 6.78
C GLN A 269 -5.33 20.72 8.15
N LEU A 270 -5.09 19.97 9.22
CA LEU A 270 -5.51 20.35 10.58
C LEU A 270 -4.79 21.61 11.09
N ASN A 271 -3.51 21.80 10.74
CA ASN A 271 -2.78 23.03 11.06
C ASN A 271 -3.27 24.26 10.28
N ASN A 272 -4.06 24.06 9.23
CA ASN A 272 -4.72 25.10 8.45
C ASN A 272 -6.24 25.17 8.74
N ASP A 273 -6.68 24.68 9.91
CA ASP A 273 -8.08 24.67 10.36
C ASP A 273 -9.05 23.93 9.40
N LYS A 274 -8.52 22.96 8.62
CA LYS A 274 -9.32 22.12 7.72
C LYS A 274 -9.57 20.73 8.32
N ASN A 275 -10.54 20.03 7.75
CA ASN A 275 -10.86 18.66 8.13
C ASN A 275 -9.80 17.68 7.59
N ALA A 276 -9.69 16.53 8.26
CA ALA A 276 -8.96 15.37 7.76
C ALA A 276 -9.53 14.88 6.42
N LEU A 277 -8.69 14.23 5.62
CA LEU A 277 -8.99 13.84 4.25
C LEU A 277 -10.06 12.74 4.14
N GLY A 278 -10.17 11.85 5.12
CA GLY A 278 -11.13 10.75 5.10
C GLY A 278 -10.90 9.74 3.98
N PHE A 279 -11.95 9.39 3.24
CA PHE A 279 -11.83 8.48 2.10
C PHE A 279 -11.20 9.20 0.90
N ILE A 280 -9.95 8.82 0.57
CA ILE A 280 -9.10 9.61 -0.34
C ILE A 280 -9.12 9.18 -1.81
N ASN A 281 -9.70 8.03 -2.19
CA ASN A 281 -9.61 7.57 -3.59
C ASN A 281 -10.16 8.61 -4.59
N PRO A 282 -11.36 9.21 -4.42
CA PRO A 282 -11.85 10.22 -5.35
C PRO A 282 -10.89 11.41 -5.51
N LEU A 283 -10.29 11.86 -4.40
CA LEU A 283 -9.31 12.95 -4.41
C LEU A 283 -8.03 12.54 -5.16
N LEU A 284 -7.52 11.33 -4.96
CA LEU A 284 -6.30 10.86 -5.62
C LEU A 284 -6.47 10.77 -7.14
N TYR A 285 -7.57 10.18 -7.61
CA TYR A 285 -7.84 10.06 -9.06
C TYR A 285 -8.14 11.42 -9.69
N GLN A 286 -8.80 12.33 -8.98
CA GLN A 286 -8.97 13.71 -9.44
C GLN A 286 -7.61 14.43 -9.54
N MET A 287 -6.77 14.29 -8.50
CA MET A 287 -5.45 14.91 -8.44
C MET A 287 -4.55 14.42 -9.57
N GLN A 288 -4.59 13.13 -9.92
CA GLN A 288 -3.82 12.61 -11.06
C GLN A 288 -4.22 13.25 -12.39
N GLN A 289 -5.50 13.59 -12.57
CA GLN A 289 -5.98 14.27 -13.79
C GLN A 289 -5.58 15.75 -13.82
N GLU A 290 -5.66 16.43 -12.68
CA GLU A 290 -5.41 17.87 -12.58
C GLU A 290 -3.92 18.23 -12.44
N GLN A 291 -3.16 17.37 -11.78
CA GLN A 291 -1.76 17.56 -11.40
C GLN A 291 -0.98 16.22 -11.52
N PRO A 292 -0.67 15.74 -12.74
CA PRO A 292 -0.07 14.41 -12.94
C PRO A 292 1.26 14.19 -12.23
N ASP A 293 2.06 15.25 -12.01
CA ASP A 293 3.33 15.21 -11.27
C ASP A 293 3.17 15.06 -9.75
N ALA A 294 1.93 14.99 -9.25
CA ALA A 294 1.63 14.54 -7.89
C ALA A 294 2.02 13.08 -7.65
N PHE A 295 2.16 12.29 -8.72
CA PHE A 295 2.62 10.91 -8.66
C PHE A 295 3.80 10.69 -9.61
N ASN A 296 4.78 9.91 -9.17
CA ASN A 296 5.79 9.37 -10.06
C ASN A 296 5.17 8.15 -10.76
N ASP A 297 4.94 8.29 -12.06
CA ASP A 297 4.34 7.27 -12.91
C ASP A 297 5.30 6.10 -13.14
N ILE A 298 4.88 4.89 -12.77
CA ILE A 298 5.69 3.68 -12.86
C ILE A 298 5.35 2.94 -14.14
N THR A 299 6.25 3.03 -15.11
CA THR A 299 5.98 2.57 -16.48
C THR A 299 6.70 1.27 -16.85
N VAL A 300 7.42 0.68 -15.90
CA VAL A 300 8.25 -0.52 -16.12
C VAL A 300 7.91 -1.59 -15.07
N GLY A 301 7.65 -2.80 -15.54
CA GLY A 301 7.43 -3.98 -14.71
C GLY A 301 6.10 -4.66 -14.98
N GLU A 302 5.87 -5.72 -14.21
CA GLU A 302 4.81 -6.70 -14.40
C GLU A 302 4.54 -7.45 -13.08
N ASN A 303 3.34 -8.02 -12.90
CA ASN A 303 2.98 -8.75 -11.69
C ASN A 303 2.54 -10.21 -11.89
N TYR A 304 2.99 -10.88 -12.94
CA TYR A 304 2.84 -12.34 -12.98
C TYR A 304 3.85 -13.00 -12.02
N ILE A 305 3.51 -14.19 -11.54
CA ILE A 305 4.44 -15.05 -10.79
C ILE A 305 4.93 -16.21 -11.68
N ASP A 306 6.10 -16.78 -11.33
CA ASP A 306 6.66 -17.90 -12.10
C ASP A 306 5.71 -19.10 -12.13
N GLY A 307 5.60 -19.71 -13.31
CA GLY A 307 4.64 -20.78 -13.59
C GLY A 307 3.35 -20.30 -14.25
N CYS A 308 2.98 -19.02 -14.11
CA CYS A 308 1.76 -18.45 -14.70
C CYS A 308 2.02 -17.12 -15.43
N ARG A 309 3.03 -17.07 -16.32
CA ARG A 309 3.50 -15.83 -16.97
C ARG A 309 2.49 -15.11 -17.88
N ASP A 310 1.41 -15.77 -18.27
CA ASP A 310 0.32 -15.17 -19.04
C ASP A 310 -0.81 -14.61 -18.17
N LEU A 311 -0.74 -14.82 -16.85
CA LEU A 311 -1.64 -14.25 -15.85
C LEU A 311 -0.94 -13.14 -15.09
N GLY A 312 -0.73 -12.00 -15.74
CA GLY A 312 -0.21 -10.79 -15.12
C GLY A 312 -0.40 -9.58 -16.01
N PHE A 313 -0.46 -8.42 -15.39
CA PHE A 313 -0.54 -7.15 -16.09
C PHE A 313 0.87 -6.56 -16.29
N VAL A 314 0.97 -5.54 -17.14
CA VAL A 314 2.23 -4.85 -17.47
C VAL A 314 2.04 -3.36 -17.27
N CYS A 315 3.04 -2.67 -16.71
CA CYS A 315 2.97 -1.24 -16.47
C CYS A 315 2.74 -0.46 -17.77
N THR A 316 2.08 0.69 -17.66
CA THR A 316 1.89 1.62 -18.78
C THR A 316 1.97 3.06 -18.29
N THR A 317 1.84 4.03 -19.18
CA THR A 317 1.75 5.44 -18.77
C THR A 317 0.40 5.72 -18.11
N GLY A 318 0.42 6.35 -16.94
CA GLY A 318 -0.76 6.64 -16.14
C GLY A 318 -1.11 5.50 -15.20
N TRP A 319 -2.41 5.29 -14.95
CA TRP A 319 -2.82 4.25 -14.03
C TRP A 319 -2.64 2.85 -14.63
N ASP A 320 -2.16 1.90 -13.82
CA ASP A 320 -2.10 0.47 -14.17
C ASP A 320 -2.53 -0.45 -13.01
N PRO A 321 -2.99 -1.69 -13.28
CA PRO A 321 -3.44 -2.66 -12.27
C PRO A 321 -2.27 -3.38 -11.57
N LEU A 322 -1.22 -2.64 -11.23
CA LEU A 322 0.01 -3.13 -10.58
C LEU A 322 0.53 -2.12 -9.55
N THR A 323 0.61 -0.87 -9.98
CA THR A 323 1.22 0.27 -9.28
C THR A 323 0.26 1.44 -9.12
N GLY A 324 -0.94 1.33 -9.69
CA GLY A 324 -2.01 2.30 -9.52
C GLY A 324 -1.63 3.63 -10.18
N LEU A 325 -1.89 4.73 -9.49
CA LEU A 325 -1.49 6.07 -9.94
C LEU A 325 0.04 6.31 -9.85
N GLY A 326 0.80 5.37 -9.27
CA GLY A 326 2.24 5.49 -9.04
C GLY A 326 2.59 5.86 -7.60
N THR A 327 3.85 6.30 -7.39
CA THR A 327 4.38 6.64 -6.06
C THR A 327 4.21 8.12 -5.74
N PRO A 328 4.03 8.50 -4.45
CA PRO A 328 3.67 9.86 -4.10
C PRO A 328 4.82 10.85 -4.27
N ASN A 329 4.56 11.97 -4.93
CA ASN A 329 5.36 13.18 -4.81
C ASN A 329 4.78 14.05 -3.68
N PHE A 330 5.33 13.90 -2.47
CA PHE A 330 4.75 14.50 -1.26
C PHE A 330 4.57 16.00 -1.35
N ASP A 331 5.56 16.74 -1.87
CA ASP A 331 5.50 18.21 -1.92
C ASP A 331 4.35 18.67 -2.82
N VAL A 332 4.19 18.04 -4.00
CA VAL A 332 3.13 18.37 -4.95
C VAL A 332 1.75 17.99 -4.38
N ILE A 333 1.62 16.81 -3.77
CA ILE A 333 0.37 16.38 -3.12
C ILE A 333 0.00 17.32 -1.98
N SER A 334 0.96 17.69 -1.14
CA SER A 334 0.77 18.60 0.00
C SER A 334 0.30 19.99 -0.48
N ASP A 335 0.93 20.54 -1.51
CA ASP A 335 0.55 21.81 -2.11
C ASP A 335 -0.84 21.76 -2.77
N TYR A 336 -1.21 20.63 -3.36
CA TYR A 336 -2.55 20.42 -3.91
C TYR A 336 -3.60 20.40 -2.79
N VAL A 337 -3.39 19.59 -1.76
CA VAL A 337 -4.31 19.43 -0.62
C VAL A 337 -4.51 20.75 0.13
N LYS A 338 -3.46 21.58 0.27
CA LYS A 338 -3.55 22.92 0.86
C LYS A 338 -4.47 23.89 0.11
N LYS A 339 -4.82 23.61 -1.15
CA LYS A 339 -5.71 24.46 -1.96
C LYS A 339 -7.19 24.05 -1.88
N LEU A 340 -7.51 22.86 -1.36
CA LEU A 340 -8.89 22.36 -1.17
C LEU A 340 -9.69 23.23 -0.19
#